data_AF-A0A3D0NSY3-F1
#
_entry.id   AF-A0A3D0NSY3-F1
#
_cell.length_a   1.000
_cell.length_b   1.000
_cell.length_c   1.000
_cell.angle_alpha   90.00
_cell.angle_beta   90.00
_cell.angle_gamma   90.00
#
_symmetry.space_group_name_H-M   'P 1'
#
loop_
_entity.id
_entity.type
_entity.pdbx_description
1 polymer ?
#
loop_
_entity_poly.entity_id
_entity_poly.type
_entity_poly.pdbx_seq_one_letter_code
_entity_poly.pdbx_strand_id
1 'polypeptide(L)'
;MGLIIVLALIVLIIISNIKIVPQANAFVIERFGVYYTTWHTGIHMKIPFMDRIARKVSLKEQVVDFEPQSVITRDNVSMQIDTVV
;
A
#
# COMPACT_ATOMS: atom_id res chain seq x y z
N MET A 1 -27.50 22.37 -22.83
CA MET A 1 -27.53 21.66 -21.53
C MET A 1 -26.80 20.33 -21.57
N GLY A 2 -27.16 19.37 -22.44
CA GLY A 2 -26.51 18.05 -22.49
C GLY A 2 -24.97 18.08 -22.65
N LEU A 3 -24.45 18.91 -23.56
CA LEU A 3 -22.99 19.05 -23.77
C LEU A 3 -22.25 19.56 -22.52
N ILE A 4 -22.84 20.51 -21.80
CA ILE A 4 -22.27 21.08 -20.58
C ILE A 4 -22.21 20.03 -19.48
N ILE A 5 -23.24 19.17 -19.37
CA ILE A 5 -23.29 18.08 -18.39
C ILE A 5 -22.21 17.04 -18.69
N VAL A 6 -22.01 16.68 -19.96
CA VAL A 6 -20.97 15.73 -20.37
C VAL A 6 -19.57 16.30 -20.09
N LEU A 7 -19.34 17.57 -20.40
CA LEU A 7 -18.07 18.26 -20.09
C LEU A 7 -17.78 18.30 -18.59
N ALA A 8 -18.78 18.66 -17.78
CA ALA A 8 -18.66 18.68 -16.33
C ALA A 8 -18.33 17.28 -15.77
N LEU A 9 -18.94 16.23 -16.30
CA LEU A 9 -18.70 14.86 -15.89
C LEU A 9 -17.25 14.42 -16.19
N ILE A 10 -16.74 14.74 -17.38
CA ILE A 10 -15.36 14.40 -17.79
C ILE A 10 -14.35 15.07 -16.87
N VAL A 11 -14.52 16.37 -16.58
CA VAL A 11 -13.63 17.12 -15.70
C VAL A 11 -13.65 16.55 -14.28
N LEU A 12 -14.82 16.20 -13.77
CA LEU A 12 -14.97 15.63 -12.43
C LEU A 12 -14.28 14.27 -12.30
N ILE A 13 -14.35 13.45 -13.36
CA ILE A 13 -13.61 12.19 -13.43
C ILE A 13 -12.10 12.47 -13.40
N ILE A 14 -11.58 13.38 -14.22
CA ILE A 14 -10.14 13.66 -14.27
C ILE A 14 -9.60 14.09 -12.89
N ILE A 15 -10.29 15.01 -12.22
CA ILE A 15 -9.86 15.53 -10.90
C ILE A 15 -9.85 14.42 -9.83
N SER A 16 -10.85 13.54 -9.82
CA SER A 16 -10.96 12.44 -8.84
C SER A 16 -9.83 11.40 -8.96
N ASN A 17 -9.18 11.33 -10.12
CA ASN A 17 -8.12 10.37 -10.42
C ASN A 17 -6.72 10.83 -10.03
N ILE A 18 -6.55 12.09 -9.63
CA ILE A 18 -5.27 12.58 -9.10
C ILE A 18 -5.11 12.07 -7.67
N LYS A 19 -4.01 11.36 -7.41
CA LYS A 19 -3.66 10.81 -6.10
C LYS A 19 -2.26 11.25 -5.72
N ILE A 20 -2.12 11.63 -4.46
CA ILE A 20 -0.85 12.04 -3.88
C ILE A 20 -0.36 10.88 -3.03
N VAL A 21 0.85 10.40 -3.31
CA VAL A 21 1.53 9.36 -2.53
C VAL A 21 2.39 10.07 -1.47
N PRO A 22 2.11 9.87 -0.17
CA PRO A 22 2.88 10.49 0.90
C PRO A 22 4.33 10.01 0.94
N GLN A 23 5.18 10.76 1.64
CA GLN A 23 6.57 10.36 1.89
C GLN A 23 6.64 9.07 2.72
N ALA A 24 7.68 8.27 2.50
CA ALA A 24 7.89 6.96 3.14
C ALA A 24 6.73 5.96 2.92
N ASN A 25 5.94 6.14 1.86
CA ASN A 25 4.92 5.20 1.41
C ASN A 25 5.11 4.91 -0.07
N ALA A 26 4.79 3.68 -0.47
CA ALA A 26 4.75 3.23 -1.85
C ALA A 26 3.36 2.61 -2.13
N PHE A 27 2.72 3.02 -3.21
CA PHE A 27 1.42 2.48 -3.62
C PHE A 27 1.62 1.52 -4.78
N VAL A 28 1.23 0.27 -4.61
CA VAL A 28 1.27 -0.74 -5.67
C VAL A 28 0.00 -0.61 -6.50
N ILE A 29 0.16 -0.41 -7.80
CA ILE A 29 -0.94 -0.27 -8.76
C ILE A 29 -1.09 -1.57 -9.55
N GLU A 30 -2.32 -2.03 -9.62
CA GLU A 30 -2.73 -3.13 -10.50
C GLU A 30 -3.62 -2.58 -11.62
N ARG A 31 -3.42 -3.12 -12.81
CA ARG A 31 -4.27 -2.89 -13.98
C ARG A 31 -4.92 -4.21 -14.37
N PHE A 32 -6.26 -4.24 -14.37
CA PHE A 32 -7.04 -5.46 -14.63
C PHE A 32 -6.66 -6.67 -13.76
N GLY A 33 -6.17 -6.44 -12.53
CA GLY A 33 -5.75 -7.50 -11.61
C GLY A 33 -4.32 -8.03 -11.85
N VAL A 34 -3.56 -7.39 -12.73
CA VAL A 34 -2.12 -7.67 -12.92
C VAL A 34 -1.31 -6.49 -12.42
N TYR A 35 -0.14 -6.76 -11.84
CA TYR A 35 0.80 -5.71 -11.45
C TYR A 35 1.16 -4.82 -12.65
N TYR A 36 1.03 -3.51 -12.49
CA TYR A 36 1.42 -2.53 -13.50
C TYR A 36 2.66 -1.76 -13.08
N THR A 37 2.62 -1.11 -11.91
CA THR A 37 3.72 -0.28 -11.43
C THR A 37 3.62 0.00 -9.94
N THR A 38 4.70 0.48 -9.34
CA THR A 38 4.74 0.97 -7.96
C THR A 38 4.95 2.48 -7.97
N TRP A 39 4.03 3.22 -7.37
CA TRP A 39 4.14 4.65 -7.21
C TRP A 39 4.87 4.99 -5.92
N HIS A 40 5.96 5.74 -6.07
CA HIS A 40 6.70 6.35 -4.96
C HIS A 40 6.14 7.76 -4.66
N THR A 41 6.75 8.45 -3.70
CA THR A 41 6.33 9.77 -3.24
C THR A 41 6.15 10.77 -4.40
N GLY A 42 5.00 11.41 -4.48
CA GLY A 42 4.67 12.36 -5.54
C GLY A 42 3.21 12.37 -5.93
N ILE A 43 2.89 13.15 -6.98
CA ILE A 43 1.57 13.24 -7.57
C ILE A 43 1.49 12.25 -8.73
N HIS A 44 0.50 11.37 -8.69
CA HIS A 44 0.25 10.37 -9.73
C HIS A 44 -1.20 10.43 -10.18
N MET A 45 -1.44 10.10 -11.44
CA MET A 45 -2.78 10.03 -12.02
C MET A 45 -3.09 8.58 -12.36
N LYS A 46 -4.22 8.07 -11.84
CA LYS A 46 -4.69 6.73 -12.20
C LYS A 46 -5.62 6.82 -13.41
N ILE A 47 -5.63 5.80 -14.25
CA ILE A 47 -6.67 5.69 -15.26
C ILE A 47 -7.96 5.21 -14.57
N PRO A 48 -9.07 5.96 -14.64
CA PRO A 48 -10.33 5.53 -14.06
C PRO A 48 -10.76 4.18 -14.65
N PHE A 49 -11.39 3.34 -13.83
CA PHE A 49 -11.88 2.00 -14.16
C PHE A 49 -10.81 0.92 -14.39
N MET A 50 -9.65 1.24 -14.97
CA MET A 50 -8.60 0.25 -15.26
C MET A 50 -7.62 0.06 -14.11
N ASP A 51 -7.20 1.16 -13.48
CA ASP A 51 -6.15 1.16 -12.47
C ASP A 51 -6.73 1.15 -11.05
N ARG A 52 -6.29 0.19 -10.24
CA ARG A 52 -6.65 0.05 -8.83
C ARG A 52 -5.39 0.11 -7.96
N ILE A 53 -5.49 0.81 -6.82
CA ILE A 53 -4.46 0.76 -5.78
C ILE A 53 -4.65 -0.55 -5.01
N ALA A 54 -3.73 -1.49 -5.19
CA ALA A 54 -3.78 -2.82 -4.61
C ALA A 54 -3.31 -2.84 -3.16
N ARG A 55 -2.17 -2.19 -2.90
CA ARG A 55 -1.57 -2.12 -1.56
C ARG A 55 -0.89 -0.78 -1.34
N LYS A 56 -1.05 -0.25 -0.12
CA LYS A 56 -0.26 0.88 0.38
C LYS A 56 0.79 0.30 1.32
N VAL A 57 2.05 0.36 0.90
CA VAL A 57 3.18 -0.19 1.66
C VAL A 57 3.91 0.96 2.33
N SER A 58 4.04 0.90 3.64
CA SER A 58 4.94 1.78 4.38
C SER A 58 6.37 1.33 4.14
N LEU A 59 7.23 2.26 3.69
CA LEU A 59 8.67 2.04 3.56
C LEU A 59 9.40 2.25 4.89
N LYS A 60 8.67 2.56 5.96
CA LYS A 60 9.24 2.62 7.32
C LYS A 60 9.55 1.21 7.81
N GLU A 61 10.55 1.13 8.68
CA GLU A 61 10.87 -0.10 9.41
C GLU A 61 9.64 -0.60 10.17
N GLN A 62 9.33 -1.88 10.00
CA GLN A 62 8.22 -2.55 10.67
C GLN A 62 8.85 -3.54 11.63
N VAL A 63 8.72 -3.26 12.93
CA VAL A 63 9.09 -4.21 13.97
C VAL A 63 7.98 -5.24 14.05
N VAL A 64 8.31 -6.51 13.87
CA VAL A 64 7.37 -7.62 14.03
C VAL A 64 7.69 -8.29 15.36
N ASP A 65 6.76 -8.19 16.31
CA ASP A 65 6.87 -8.87 17.58
C ASP A 65 6.50 -10.34 17.41
N PHE A 66 7.30 -11.23 18.00
CA PHE A 66 7.03 -12.66 18.05
C PHE A 66 6.50 -13.07 19.42
N GLU A 67 5.62 -14.07 19.47
CA GLU A 67 5.20 -14.63 20.75
C GLU A 67 6.37 -15.34 21.44
N PRO A 68 6.55 -15.18 22.77
CA PRO A 68 7.63 -15.81 23.51
C PRO A 68 7.61 -17.33 23.32
N GLN A 69 8.66 -17.88 22.72
CA GLN A 69 8.78 -19.33 22.53
C GLN A 69 9.44 -19.96 23.75
N SER A 70 8.79 -20.99 24.31
CA SER A 70 9.39 -21.81 25.37
C SER A 70 10.34 -22.82 24.75
N VAL A 71 11.62 -22.71 25.09
CA VAL A 71 12.67 -23.61 24.65
C VAL A 71 13.32 -24.27 25.85
N ILE A 72 13.65 -25.55 25.70
CA ILE A 72 14.38 -26.33 26.69
C ILE A 72 15.86 -26.30 26.28
N THR A 73 16.73 -25.78 27.13
CA THR A 73 18.17 -25.78 26.87
C THR A 73 18.78 -27.16 27.02
N ARG A 74 20.01 -27.34 26.53
CA ARG A 74 20.75 -28.62 26.64
C ARG A 74 20.99 -29.05 28.09
N ASP A 75 20.93 -28.10 29.02
CA ASP A 75 21.04 -28.32 30.46
C ASP A 75 19.70 -28.64 31.13
N ASN A 76 18.66 -28.94 30.33
CA ASN A 76 17.32 -29.30 30.80
C ASN A 76 16.64 -28.18 31.64
N VAL A 77 16.87 -26.92 31.26
CA VAL A 77 16.22 -25.75 31.86
C VAL A 77 15.23 -25.17 30.86
N SER A 78 14.00 -24.94 31.29
CA SER A 78 12.99 -24.24 30.50
C SER A 78 13.21 -22.73 30.57
N MET A 79 13.42 -22.08 29.44
CA MET A 79 13.51 -20.61 29.34
C MET A 79 12.57 -20.10 28.25
N GLN A 80 12.03 -18.89 28.44
CA GLN A 80 11.31 -18.17 27.40
C GLN A 80 12.29 -17.18 26.76
N ILE A 81 12.44 -17.27 25.44
CA ILE A 81 13.23 -16.30 24.68
C ILE A 81 12.27 -15.30 24.06
N ASP A 82 12.49 -14.02 24.35
CA ASP A 82 11.87 -12.89 23.66
C ASP A 82 12.89 -12.33 22.68
N THR A 83 12.53 -12.21 21.40
CA THR A 83 13.44 -11.75 20.33
C THR A 83 12.72 -10.75 19.44
N VAL A 84 13.37 -9.62 19.19
CA VAL A 84 12.97 -8.57 18.24
C VAL A 84 13.93 -8.57 17.05
N VAL A 85 13.40 -8.49 15.82
CA VAL A 85 14.17 -8.40 14.54
C VAL A 85 13.64 -7.25 13.69
#